data_AF-A0A3D1R7P6-F1
#
_entry.id   AF-A0A3D1R7P6-F1
#
_cell.length_a   1.000
_cell.length_b   1.000
_cell.length_c   1.000
_cell.angle_alpha   90.00
_cell.angle_beta   90.00
_cell.angle_gamma   90.00
#
_symmetry.space_group_name_H-M   'P 1'
#
loop_
_entity.id
_entity.type
_entity.pdbx_description
1 polymer ?
#
loop_
_entity_poly.entity_id
_entity_poly.type
_entity_poly.pdbx_seq_one_letter_code
_entity_poly.pdbx_strand_id
1 'polypeptide(L)'
;MTGPSAPSHPAPRRPAALAVFVLACVALAGCSDEPAKPDDKVPPAVEPACGDGAVNGDEACDGPLLGDASCEQQGFAGGPLGCKADCSGFDTSACVPIEEPPRCGDGVREGAEVCDGDDLNGQSCAGLGFAGGQLRCRGDCKGFDTRY
;
A
#
# COMPACT_ATOMS: atom_id res chain seq x y z
N MET A 1 -5.23 -18.24 -55.28
CA MET A 1 -6.06 -19.09 -56.16
C MET A 1 -6.84 -20.00 -55.24
N THR A 2 -8.03 -19.55 -54.85
CA THR A 2 -9.32 -20.15 -55.24
C THR A 2 -9.67 -21.34 -54.34
N GLY A 3 -10.56 -21.07 -53.39
CA GLY A 3 -11.38 -22.08 -52.75
C GLY A 3 -12.34 -21.46 -51.73
N PRO A 4 -13.43 -20.80 -52.16
CA PRO A 4 -14.48 -20.34 -51.28
C PRO A 4 -15.57 -21.41 -51.11
N SER A 5 -16.46 -21.13 -50.14
CA SER A 5 -17.89 -21.49 -50.16
C SER A 5 -18.32 -22.85 -49.58
N ALA A 6 -18.73 -22.75 -48.31
CA ALA A 6 -19.92 -23.30 -47.64
C ALA A 6 -20.73 -24.43 -48.31
N PRO A 7 -21.10 -25.48 -47.55
CA PRO A 7 -22.17 -26.41 -47.93
C PRO A 7 -23.56 -25.77 -47.71
N SER A 8 -24.30 -25.71 -48.81
CA SER A 8 -25.70 -25.34 -48.94
C SER A 8 -26.62 -26.30 -48.18
N HIS A 9 -27.27 -25.81 -47.13
CA HIS A 9 -28.41 -26.49 -46.51
C HIS A 9 -29.72 -26.18 -47.27
N PRO A 10 -30.58 -27.18 -47.50
CA PRO A 10 -31.85 -26.99 -48.20
C PRO A 10 -32.88 -26.20 -47.36
N ALA A 11 -33.62 -25.34 -48.04
CA ALA A 11 -34.69 -24.52 -47.50
C ALA A 11 -35.87 -25.36 -46.92
N PRO A 12 -36.52 -24.91 -45.83
CA PRO A 12 -37.74 -25.53 -45.34
C PRO A 12 -38.94 -25.14 -46.22
N ARG A 13 -39.60 -26.14 -46.81
CA ARG A 13 -40.95 -26.00 -47.37
C ARG A 13 -41.96 -26.32 -46.28
N ARG A 14 -42.77 -25.34 -45.87
CA ARG A 14 -44.02 -25.59 -45.17
C ARG A 14 -45.18 -24.92 -45.91
N PRO A 15 -46.27 -25.66 -46.16
CA PRO A 15 -47.34 -25.22 -47.05
C PRO A 15 -48.18 -24.11 -46.43
N ALA A 16 -48.68 -23.23 -47.30
CA ALA A 16 -49.74 -22.29 -47.01
C ALA A 16 -51.00 -23.06 -46.59
N ALA A 17 -51.45 -22.87 -45.36
CA ALA A 17 -52.79 -23.24 -44.92
C ALA A 17 -53.43 -22.01 -44.25
N LEU A 18 -54.30 -21.40 -45.04
CA LEU A 18 -55.24 -20.35 -44.68
C LEU A 18 -56.31 -20.98 -43.76
N ALA A 19 -56.42 -20.55 -42.51
CA ALA A 19 -57.56 -20.90 -41.64
C ALA A 19 -57.87 -19.77 -40.64
N VAL A 20 -58.84 -18.96 -41.07
CA VAL A 20 -59.92 -18.28 -40.34
C VAL A 20 -59.92 -18.40 -38.80
N PHE A 21 -59.95 -17.22 -38.17
CA PHE A 21 -60.30 -16.88 -36.78
C PHE A 21 -61.19 -17.89 -36.03
N VAL A 22 -60.74 -18.32 -34.84
CA VAL A 22 -61.62 -18.57 -33.68
C VAL A 22 -61.19 -17.64 -32.56
N LEU A 23 -62.07 -16.68 -32.29
CA LEU A 23 -62.03 -15.77 -31.16
C LEU A 23 -62.32 -16.57 -29.89
N ALA A 24 -61.33 -16.71 -29.00
CA ALA A 24 -61.55 -17.13 -27.62
C ALA A 24 -60.61 -16.36 -26.70
N CYS A 25 -60.96 -15.10 -26.43
CA CYS A 25 -60.43 -14.37 -25.28
C CYS A 25 -61.04 -14.99 -24.00
N VAL A 26 -60.45 -16.07 -23.50
CA VAL A 26 -60.70 -16.53 -22.13
C VAL A 26 -59.83 -15.69 -21.21
N ALA A 27 -60.39 -14.57 -20.76
CA ALA A 27 -59.85 -13.88 -19.60
C ALA A 27 -60.08 -14.77 -18.36
N LEU A 28 -59.02 -15.12 -17.64
CA LEU A 28 -58.94 -15.15 -16.17
C LEU A 28 -57.54 -15.63 -15.73
N ALA A 29 -56.88 -14.77 -14.96
CA ALA A 29 -55.64 -14.97 -14.19
C ALA A 29 -54.30 -14.99 -14.97
N GLY A 30 -53.74 -13.79 -15.13
CA GLY A 30 -52.42 -13.38 -14.64
C GLY A 30 -51.21 -14.32 -14.79
N CYS A 31 -50.15 -13.74 -15.35
CA CYS A 31 -48.77 -14.20 -15.35
C CYS A 31 -48.33 -14.90 -14.05
N SER A 32 -47.56 -15.99 -14.18
CA SER A 32 -46.55 -16.36 -13.18
C SER A 32 -45.18 -16.43 -13.86
N ASP A 33 -44.73 -15.29 -14.39
CA ASP A 33 -43.42 -14.83 -13.93
C ASP A 33 -43.67 -14.46 -12.48
N GLU A 34 -43.34 -15.37 -11.55
CA GLU A 34 -43.32 -15.01 -10.15
C GLU A 34 -42.35 -13.84 -10.02
N PRO A 35 -42.80 -12.61 -9.67
CA PRO A 35 -41.84 -11.67 -9.13
C PRO A 35 -41.30 -12.36 -7.88
N ALA A 36 -40.01 -12.68 -7.88
CA ALA A 36 -39.30 -12.98 -6.65
C ALA A 36 -39.74 -11.90 -5.67
N LYS A 37 -40.47 -12.32 -4.62
CA LYS A 37 -40.93 -11.39 -3.61
C LYS A 37 -39.69 -10.63 -3.12
N PRO A 38 -39.72 -9.29 -3.03
CA PRO A 38 -38.83 -8.59 -2.15
C PRO A 38 -39.31 -8.85 -0.72
N ASP A 39 -39.19 -10.09 -0.26
CA ASP A 39 -39.09 -10.38 1.17
C ASP A 39 -37.63 -10.14 1.54
N ASP A 40 -37.30 -8.84 1.55
CA ASP A 40 -36.05 -8.24 1.96
C ASP A 40 -35.66 -8.68 3.37
N LYS A 41 -34.85 -9.74 3.45
CA LYS A 41 -33.72 -9.79 4.38
C LYS A 41 -32.51 -10.31 3.64
N VAL A 42 -32.14 -9.62 2.56
CA VAL A 42 -30.70 -9.41 2.37
C VAL A 42 -30.28 -8.67 3.64
N PRO A 43 -29.50 -9.28 4.55
CA PRO A 43 -28.97 -8.51 5.68
C PRO A 43 -28.34 -7.26 5.09
N PRO A 44 -28.48 -6.07 5.72
CA PRO A 44 -27.81 -4.89 5.20
C PRO A 44 -26.37 -5.32 4.95
N ALA A 45 -25.89 -5.14 3.70
CA ALA A 45 -24.48 -5.35 3.41
C ALA A 45 -23.76 -4.59 4.53
N VAL A 46 -23.00 -5.32 5.35
CA VAL A 46 -22.30 -4.72 6.49
C VAL A 46 -21.49 -3.59 5.87
N GLU A 47 -21.88 -2.35 6.18
CA GLU A 47 -21.19 -1.21 5.58
C GLU A 47 -19.72 -1.30 6.02
N PRO A 48 -18.78 -1.10 5.09
CA PRO A 48 -17.36 -1.21 5.40
C PRO A 48 -17.03 -0.33 6.61
N ALA A 49 -16.48 -0.92 7.68
CA ALA A 49 -16.29 -0.24 8.95
C ALA A 49 -14.99 -0.65 9.63
N CYS A 50 -14.23 0.37 10.07
CA CYS A 50 -12.94 0.15 10.70
C CYS A 50 -13.06 -0.64 12.01
N GLY A 51 -12.34 -1.76 12.09
CA GLY A 51 -12.38 -2.69 13.20
C GLY A 51 -13.44 -3.78 13.05
N ASP A 52 -14.01 -3.97 11.85
CA ASP A 52 -14.92 -5.08 11.53
C ASP A 52 -14.17 -6.40 11.26
N GLY A 53 -12.84 -6.33 11.18
CA GLY A 53 -11.98 -7.49 10.97
C GLY A 53 -11.85 -7.90 9.50
N ALA A 54 -12.13 -7.00 8.56
CA ALA A 54 -11.92 -7.21 7.14
C ALA A 54 -11.52 -5.91 6.43
N VAL A 55 -10.37 -5.89 5.75
CA VAL A 55 -9.99 -4.74 4.91
C VAL A 55 -10.94 -4.61 3.73
N ASN A 56 -11.81 -3.60 3.76
CA ASN A 56 -12.86 -3.39 2.77
C ASN A 56 -13.12 -1.90 2.50
N GLY A 57 -13.90 -1.58 1.46
CA GLY A 57 -14.17 -0.19 1.08
C GLY A 57 -12.89 0.61 0.77
N ASP A 58 -12.72 1.73 1.47
CA ASP A 58 -11.56 2.64 1.36
C ASP A 58 -10.49 2.43 2.45
N GLU A 59 -10.58 1.35 3.22
CA GLU A 59 -9.64 1.04 4.29
C GLU A 59 -8.28 0.60 3.76
N ALA A 60 -7.21 1.11 4.37
CA ALA A 60 -5.86 0.65 4.10
C ALA A 60 -5.50 -0.63 4.87
N CYS A 61 -6.14 -0.84 6.02
CA CYS A 61 -5.92 -1.93 6.96
C CYS A 61 -7.08 -2.01 7.95
N ASP A 62 -7.20 -3.11 8.69
CA ASP A 62 -8.15 -3.24 9.81
C ASP A 62 -7.46 -3.95 10.99
N GLY A 63 -7.18 -3.19 12.06
CA GLY A 63 -6.50 -3.72 13.24
C GLY A 63 -5.17 -4.40 12.87
N PRO A 64 -5.00 -5.72 13.08
CA PRO A 64 -3.80 -6.46 12.69
C PRO A 64 -3.76 -6.88 11.20
N LEU A 65 -4.83 -6.65 10.44
CA LEU A 65 -4.89 -6.98 9.01
C LEU A 65 -4.20 -5.88 8.19
N LEU A 66 -2.89 -6.05 8.02
CA LEU A 66 -2.03 -5.10 7.29
C LEU A 66 -1.74 -5.55 5.85
N GLY A 67 -2.18 -6.74 5.45
CA GLY A 67 -1.79 -7.36 4.18
C GLY A 67 -0.28 -7.61 4.13
N ASP A 68 0.37 -7.22 3.04
CA ASP A 68 1.83 -7.29 2.87
C ASP A 68 2.56 -6.04 3.38
N ALA A 69 1.84 -5.09 3.99
CA ALA A 69 2.43 -3.83 4.45
C ALA A 69 3.38 -4.04 5.63
N SER A 70 4.53 -3.39 5.58
CA SER A 70 5.53 -3.43 6.64
C SER A 70 6.21 -2.08 6.83
N CYS A 71 6.84 -1.86 7.99
CA CYS A 71 7.60 -0.63 8.23
C CYS A 71 8.69 -0.43 7.17
N GLU A 72 9.33 -1.49 6.70
CA GLU A 72 10.35 -1.46 5.64
C GLU A 72 9.81 -0.92 4.32
N GLN A 73 8.58 -1.29 3.96
CA GLN A 73 7.92 -0.74 2.76
C GLN A 73 7.54 0.74 2.92
N GLN A 74 7.33 1.18 4.16
CA GLN A 74 7.08 2.58 4.51
C GLN A 74 8.36 3.43 4.62
N GLY A 75 9.53 2.86 4.33
CA GLY A 75 10.82 3.57 4.34
C GLY A 75 11.54 3.57 5.70
N PHE A 76 11.18 2.64 6.59
CA PHE A 76 11.81 2.48 7.90
C PHE A 76 12.79 1.29 7.89
N ALA A 77 13.64 1.17 8.90
CA ALA A 77 14.57 0.04 9.03
C ALA A 77 13.86 -1.26 9.46
N GLY A 78 12.65 -1.14 10.04
CA GLY A 78 11.84 -2.26 10.51
C GLY A 78 10.90 -1.84 11.64
N GLY A 79 10.52 -2.80 12.49
CA GLY A 79 9.63 -2.58 13.63
C GLY A 79 8.18 -2.99 13.34
N PRO A 80 7.32 -3.00 14.37
CA PRO A 80 5.91 -3.33 14.19
C PRO A 80 5.17 -2.19 13.49
N LEU A 81 4.51 -2.52 12.37
CA LEU A 81 3.58 -1.61 11.70
C LEU A 81 2.21 -1.71 12.37
N GLY A 82 1.54 -0.59 12.61
CA GLY A 82 0.17 -0.53 13.10
C GLY A 82 -0.82 -0.12 12.02
N CYS A 83 -2.10 -0.33 12.29
CA CYS A 83 -3.18 0.32 11.57
C CYS A 83 -3.67 1.53 12.37
N LYS A 84 -3.95 2.66 11.71
CA LYS A 84 -4.56 3.80 12.39
C LYS A 84 -5.96 3.45 12.90
N ALA A 85 -6.40 4.13 13.96
CA ALA A 85 -7.71 3.91 14.55
C ALA A 85 -8.89 4.23 13.62
N ASP A 86 -8.65 4.96 12.53
CA ASP A 86 -9.63 5.28 11.50
C ASP A 86 -9.46 4.46 10.20
N CYS A 87 -8.53 3.49 10.19
CA CYS A 87 -8.20 2.63 9.06
C CYS A 87 -7.78 3.38 7.77
N SER A 88 -7.59 4.70 7.82
CA SER A 88 -7.24 5.54 6.66
C SER A 88 -5.79 5.36 6.19
N GLY A 89 -4.99 4.62 6.95
CA GLY A 89 -3.59 4.37 6.66
C GLY A 89 -2.88 3.63 7.78
N PHE A 90 -1.59 3.42 7.57
CA PHE A 90 -0.73 2.75 8.55
C PHE A 90 -0.22 3.71 9.62
N ASP A 91 -0.10 3.21 10.84
CA ASP A 91 0.57 3.87 11.94
C ASP A 91 2.04 3.42 11.99
N THR A 92 2.94 4.35 11.72
CA THR A 92 4.39 4.13 11.70
C THR A 92 5.07 4.59 12.98
N SER A 93 4.33 4.97 14.02
CA SER A 93 4.89 5.48 15.28
C SER A 93 5.78 4.47 16.01
N ALA A 94 5.56 3.18 15.80
CA ALA A 94 6.38 2.10 16.33
C ALA A 94 7.43 1.56 15.34
N CYS A 95 7.53 2.14 14.14
CA CYS A 95 8.58 1.79 13.19
C CYS A 95 9.95 2.33 13.65
N VAL A 96 11.00 1.58 13.37
CA VAL A 96 12.39 1.94 13.66
C VAL A 96 12.93 2.79 12.51
N PRO A 97 13.36 4.05 12.73
CA PRO A 97 13.91 4.88 11.67
C PRO A 97 15.17 4.25 11.04
N ILE A 98 15.45 4.60 9.79
CA ILE A 98 16.74 4.29 9.17
C ILE A 98 17.76 5.27 9.75
N GLU A 99 18.62 4.80 10.65
CA GLU A 99 19.77 5.58 11.12
C GLU A 99 20.74 5.80 9.94
N GLU A 100 20.97 7.05 9.56
CA GLU A 100 22.03 7.35 8.58
C GLU A 100 23.40 7.01 9.20
N PRO A 101 24.34 6.48 8.41
CA PRO A 101 25.69 6.23 8.91
C PRO A 101 26.35 7.58 9.31
N PRO A 102 27.11 7.63 10.42
CA PRO A 102 27.86 8.83 10.84
C PRO A 102 28.68 9.41 9.70
N ARG A 103 28.60 10.73 9.51
CA ARG A 103 29.24 11.42 8.38
C ARG A 103 30.30 12.41 8.83
N CYS A 104 31.55 11.97 8.74
CA CYS A 104 32.69 12.85 8.95
C CYS A 104 32.63 14.13 8.10
N GLY A 105 32.63 15.27 8.78
CA GLY A 105 32.60 16.62 8.21
C GLY A 105 31.24 17.31 8.28
N ASP A 106 30.24 16.76 8.98
CA ASP A 106 28.93 17.40 9.16
C ASP A 106 28.87 18.34 10.39
N GLY A 107 29.95 18.39 11.18
CA GLY A 107 30.11 19.22 12.35
C GLY A 107 29.51 18.64 13.63
N VAL A 108 29.00 17.41 13.61
CA VAL A 108 28.48 16.71 14.79
C VAL A 108 29.26 15.42 14.96
N ARG A 109 29.86 15.21 16.13
CA ARG A 109 30.50 13.92 16.41
C ARG A 109 29.46 12.82 16.62
N GLU A 110 29.47 11.83 15.73
CA GLU A 110 28.55 10.71 15.78
C GLU A 110 29.27 9.35 15.75
N GLY A 111 28.64 8.33 16.32
CA GLY A 111 29.16 6.96 16.33
C GLY A 111 30.60 6.82 16.83
N ALA A 112 31.54 6.56 15.92
CA ALA A 112 32.95 6.28 16.20
C ALA A 112 33.91 7.42 15.80
N GLU A 113 33.40 8.65 15.71
CA GLU A 113 34.19 9.83 15.40
C GLU A 113 34.87 10.39 16.65
N VAL A 114 36.17 10.69 16.51
CA VAL A 114 36.96 11.31 17.58
C VAL A 114 36.71 12.83 17.63
N CYS A 115 36.45 13.40 16.47
CA CYS A 115 36.14 14.80 16.21
C CYS A 115 35.32 14.91 14.92
N ASP A 116 34.62 16.02 14.71
CA ASP A 116 34.00 16.35 13.43
C ASP A 116 34.09 17.86 13.18
N GLY A 117 34.83 18.26 12.13
CA GLY A 117 35.05 19.67 11.82
C GLY A 117 35.66 20.43 13.00
N ASP A 118 34.87 21.34 13.58
CA ASP A 118 35.23 22.14 14.76
C ASP A 118 34.74 21.53 16.09
N ASP A 119 33.92 20.47 16.06
CA ASP A 119 33.65 19.66 17.25
C ASP A 119 34.87 18.77 17.54
N LEU A 120 35.81 19.35 18.28
CA LEU A 120 37.07 18.70 18.66
C LEU A 120 36.96 17.86 19.94
N ASN A 121 35.75 17.57 20.44
CA ASN A 121 35.55 16.86 21.71
C ASN A 121 36.28 17.53 22.90
N GLY A 122 36.30 18.86 22.90
CA GLY A 122 37.01 19.67 23.90
C GLY A 122 38.54 19.53 23.88
N GLN A 123 39.12 18.88 22.87
CA GLN A 123 40.57 18.75 22.74
C GLN A 123 41.20 20.04 22.22
N SER A 124 42.46 20.25 22.59
CA SER A 124 43.31 21.34 22.10
C SER A 124 44.76 20.87 21.99
N CYS A 125 45.60 21.58 21.23
CA CYS A 125 47.02 21.25 21.15
C CYS A 125 47.67 21.23 22.55
N ALA A 126 47.35 22.21 23.41
CA ALA A 126 47.83 22.24 24.79
C ALA A 126 47.33 21.06 25.63
N GLY A 127 46.05 20.68 25.48
CA GLY A 127 45.47 19.52 26.16
C GLY A 127 46.09 18.19 25.75
N LEU A 128 46.62 18.11 24.53
CA LEU A 128 47.37 16.96 23.99
C LEU A 128 48.88 17.02 24.31
N GLY A 129 49.34 18.04 25.04
CA GLY A 129 50.74 18.19 25.47
C GLY A 129 51.66 18.93 24.50
N PHE A 130 51.12 19.56 23.46
CA PHE A 130 51.87 20.42 22.55
C PHE A 130 51.95 21.86 23.08
N ALA A 131 52.93 22.62 22.60
CA ALA A 131 53.20 23.99 23.08
C ALA A 131 52.07 25.00 22.78
N GLY A 132 51.17 24.70 21.82
CA GLY A 132 50.08 25.57 21.41
C GLY A 132 49.67 25.30 19.95
N GLY A 133 48.82 26.16 19.38
CA GLY A 133 48.34 26.06 18.00
C GLY A 133 46.85 25.78 17.87
N GLN A 134 46.35 25.80 16.63
CA GLN A 134 44.97 25.43 16.30
C GLN A 134 44.90 23.93 16.02
N LEU A 135 44.17 23.19 16.86
CA LEU A 135 43.89 21.78 16.61
C LEU A 135 42.83 21.66 15.52
N ARG A 136 43.00 20.70 14.60
CA ARG A 136 42.02 20.42 13.54
C ARG A 136 41.64 18.95 13.57
N CYS A 137 40.40 18.65 13.19
CA CYS A 137 40.02 17.28 12.94
C CYS A 137 40.63 16.77 11.61
N ARG A 138 41.10 15.53 11.57
CA ARG A 138 41.51 14.91 10.30
C ARG A 138 40.27 14.65 9.44
N GLY A 139 40.44 14.67 8.12
CA GLY A 139 39.34 14.43 7.18
C GLY A 139 38.75 13.01 7.18
N ASP A 140 39.27 12.11 8.01
CA ASP A 140 38.69 10.79 8.29
C ASP A 140 38.01 10.70 9.66
N CYS A 141 38.03 11.78 10.45
CA CYS A 141 37.46 11.89 11.80
C CYS A 141 37.97 10.82 12.79
N LYS A 142 39.06 10.11 12.46
CA LYS A 142 39.67 9.08 13.31
C LYS A 142 40.80 9.61 14.19
N GLY A 143 41.07 10.91 14.12
CA GLY A 143 42.03 11.56 14.99
C GLY A 143 42.22 13.03 14.66
N PHE A 144 43.11 13.65 15.42
CA PHE A 144 43.43 15.06 15.27
C PHE A 144 44.66 15.26 14.40
N ASP A 145 44.67 16.36 13.64
CA ASP A 145 45.87 16.85 12.97
C ASP A 145 46.64 17.74 13.94
N THR A 146 47.82 17.26 14.34
CA THR A 146 48.71 17.92 15.32
C THR A 146 49.99 18.47 14.67
N ARG A 147 50.05 18.52 13.33
CA ARG A 147 51.28 18.85 12.60
C ARG A 147 51.43 20.32 12.19
N TYR A 148 50.64 21.24 12.74
CA TYR A 148 50.68 22.65 12.38
C TYR A 148 51.31 23.54 13.44
#